data_AF-A0A954EFG5-F1
#
_entry.id   AF-A0A954EFG5-F1
#
_cell.length_a   1.000
_cell.length_b   1.000
_cell.length_c   1.000
_cell.angle_alpha   90.00
_cell.angle_beta   90.00
_cell.angle_gamma   90.00
#
_symmetry.space_group_name_H-M   'P 1'
#
loop_
_entity.id
_entity.type
_entity.pdbx_description
1 polymer ?
#
loop_
_entity_poly.entity_id
_entity_poly.type
_entity_poly.pdbx_seq_one_letter_code
_entity_poly.pdbx_strand_id
1 'polypeptide(L)'
;MHCVMYDHLGAHLCEHNGTAGTRFAVWAPNAKRVTVLCDQNGWRHGIDDLWGSDHGIWSGFIPGIGHGSAYKYGIETQTGHLLEKADPYAFFSELPPKTASIVYDLSRYQWQDESWLNYRRNTDWMSQPISIYEVHLGSWKRPRDGRRYFNYKELAQDLLSYVREMGYTHIELMPITEHPFD
;
A
#
# COMPACT_ATOMS: atom_id res chain seq x y z
N MET A 1 -16.76 13.15 6.21
CA MET A 1 -16.30 11.85 6.75
C MET A 1 -14.79 11.84 6.63
N HIS A 2 -14.08 12.12 7.73
CA HIS A 2 -12.61 12.13 7.71
C HIS A 2 -12.19 10.65 7.70
N CYS A 3 -11.84 10.12 6.53
CA CYS A 3 -11.54 8.71 6.33
C CYS A 3 -10.08 8.43 6.74
N VAL A 4 -9.81 8.49 8.04
CA VAL A 4 -8.47 8.34 8.67
C VAL A 4 -8.20 6.91 9.15
N MET A 5 -9.02 5.92 8.76
CA MET A 5 -8.83 4.55 9.24
C MET A 5 -7.48 3.98 8.85
N TYR A 6 -6.93 4.36 7.69
CA TYR A 6 -5.61 3.93 7.25
C TYR A 6 -4.47 4.51 8.11
N ASP A 7 -4.68 5.59 8.88
CA ASP A 7 -3.70 6.13 9.82
C ASP A 7 -3.59 5.26 11.09
N HIS A 8 -4.59 4.39 11.31
CA HIS A 8 -4.71 3.56 12.50
C HIS A 8 -4.56 2.07 12.21
N LEU A 9 -5.15 1.60 11.11
CA LEU A 9 -5.04 0.22 10.61
C LEU A 9 -3.87 0.08 9.64
N GLY A 10 -3.39 -1.14 9.47
CA GLY A 10 -2.22 -1.44 8.67
C GLY A 10 -0.94 -1.51 9.50
N ALA A 11 0.20 -1.39 8.81
CA ALA A 11 1.53 -1.36 9.41
C ALA A 11 2.11 0.05 9.38
N HIS A 12 2.45 0.58 10.56
CA HIS A 12 2.94 1.95 10.74
C HIS A 12 4.25 1.95 11.51
N LEU A 13 5.28 2.56 10.91
CA LEU A 13 6.56 2.77 11.58
C LEU A 13 6.37 3.75 12.73
N CYS A 14 6.86 3.38 13.92
CA CYS A 14 6.79 4.24 15.09
C CYS A 14 7.91 3.90 16.09
N GLU A 15 8.01 4.74 17.11
CA GLU A 15 8.87 4.50 18.27
C GLU A 15 7.99 4.27 19.50
N HIS A 16 8.30 3.24 20.29
CA HIS A 16 7.65 2.95 21.56
C HIS A 16 8.70 2.79 22.64
N ASN A 17 8.64 3.62 23.69
CA ASN A 17 9.61 3.63 24.81
C ASN A 17 11.08 3.66 24.35
N GLY A 18 11.41 4.52 23.38
CA GLY A 18 12.78 4.65 22.85
C GLY A 18 13.22 3.53 21.91
N THR A 19 12.32 2.60 21.55
CA THR A 19 12.61 1.49 20.63
C THR A 19 11.86 1.68 19.33
N ALA A 20 12.59 1.71 18.21
CA ALA A 20 11.99 1.76 16.88
C ALA A 20 11.40 0.40 16.49
N GLY A 21 10.26 0.43 15.80
CA GLY A 21 9.60 -0.76 15.29
C GLY A 21 8.36 -0.41 14.47
N THR A 22 7.43 -1.35 14.40
CA THR A 22 6.21 -1.19 13.63
C THR A 22 5.00 -1.54 14.48
N ARG A 23 4.01 -0.65 14.49
CA ARG A 23 2.68 -0.92 15.01
C ARG A 23 1.84 -1.56 13.91
N PHE A 24 1.28 -2.73 14.21
CA PHE A 24 0.34 -3.43 13.36
C PHE A 24 -1.07 -3.32 13.92
N ALA A 25 -2.05 -3.18 13.04
CA ALA A 25 -3.45 -3.23 13.42
C ALA A 25 -4.34 -3.75 12.29
N VAL A 26 -5.19 -4.73 12.60
CA VAL A 26 -6.10 -5.34 11.63
C VAL A 26 -7.46 -5.62 12.27
N TRP A 27 -8.52 -5.43 11.49
CA TRP A 27 -9.86 -5.80 11.90
C TRP A 27 -10.14 -7.27 11.53
N ALA A 28 -10.29 -8.11 12.56
CA ALA A 28 -10.56 -9.54 12.42
C ALA A 28 -11.46 -10.01 13.59
N PRO A 29 -12.73 -9.57 13.65
CA PRO A 29 -13.58 -9.72 14.83
C PRO A 29 -13.87 -11.16 15.24
N ASN A 30 -13.88 -12.08 14.27
CA ASN A 30 -14.16 -13.50 14.51
C ASN A 30 -12.89 -14.34 14.66
N ALA A 31 -11.69 -13.74 14.61
CA ALA A 31 -10.46 -14.47 14.85
C ALA A 31 -10.39 -14.93 16.31
N LYS A 32 -9.83 -16.11 16.54
CA LYS A 32 -9.48 -16.59 17.88
C LYS A 32 -8.13 -16.01 18.32
N ARG A 33 -7.22 -15.84 17.37
CA ARG A 33 -5.90 -15.24 17.57
C ARG A 33 -5.39 -14.65 16.27
N VAL A 34 -4.62 -13.56 16.37
CA VAL A 34 -3.91 -12.96 15.24
C VAL A 34 -2.44 -12.80 15.63
N THR A 35 -1.54 -13.26 14.76
CA THR A 35 -0.08 -13.13 14.87
C THR A 35 0.44 -12.37 13.66
N VAL A 36 1.50 -11.57 13.81
CA VAL A 36 2.25 -11.07 12.66
C VAL A 36 3.27 -12.11 12.23
N LEU A 37 3.29 -12.47 10.95
CA LEU A 37 4.27 -13.38 10.36
C LEU A 37 5.28 -12.53 9.57
N CYS A 38 6.57 -12.73 9.81
CA CYS A 38 7.63 -11.99 9.10
C CYS A 38 8.95 -12.76 9.13
N ASP A 39 9.96 -12.26 8.40
CA ASP A 39 11.29 -12.88 8.36
C ASP A 39 11.93 -13.02 9.75
N GLN A 40 11.75 -12.02 10.63
CA GLN A 40 12.33 -11.99 11.98
C GLN A 40 11.87 -13.17 12.85
N ASN A 41 10.61 -13.62 12.69
CA ASN A 41 10.06 -14.74 13.43
C ASN A 41 10.01 -16.05 12.63
N GLY A 42 10.65 -16.07 11.46
CA GLY A 42 10.67 -17.23 10.57
C GLY A 42 9.31 -17.64 10.05
N TRP A 43 8.38 -16.68 9.92
CA TRP A 43 7.00 -16.90 9.45
C TRP A 43 6.21 -17.91 10.31
N ARG A 44 6.38 -17.85 11.63
CA ARG A 44 5.75 -18.80 12.58
C ARG A 44 4.59 -18.18 13.36
N HIS A 45 3.44 -18.85 13.36
CA HIS A 45 2.29 -18.49 14.18
C HIS A 45 2.61 -18.60 15.68
N GLY A 46 2.03 -17.70 16.49
CA GLY A 46 2.12 -17.71 17.95
C GLY A 46 3.40 -17.12 18.55
N ILE A 47 4.26 -16.47 17.75
CA ILE A 47 5.45 -15.78 18.27
C ILE A 47 5.12 -14.30 18.55
N ASP A 48 4.71 -13.55 17.54
CA ASP A 48 4.36 -12.14 17.66
C ASP A 48 2.83 -11.93 17.64
N ASP A 49 2.18 -12.35 18.73
CA ASP A 49 0.72 -12.25 18.89
C ASP A 49 0.26 -10.80 19.10
N LEU A 50 -0.85 -10.45 18.46
CA LEU A 50 -1.52 -9.16 18.61
C LEU A 50 -2.58 -9.22 19.72
N TRP A 51 -2.83 -8.08 20.34
CA TRP A 51 -3.88 -7.92 21.35
C TRP A 51 -5.21 -7.62 20.70
N GLY A 52 -6.17 -8.52 20.87
CA GLY A 52 -7.56 -8.33 20.45
C GLY A 52 -8.32 -7.39 21.38
N SER A 53 -9.19 -6.57 20.80
CA SER A 53 -10.14 -5.72 21.51
C SER A 53 -11.58 -6.22 21.35
N ASP A 54 -12.48 -5.76 22.20
CA ASP A 54 -13.92 -6.11 22.16
C ASP A 54 -14.61 -5.72 20.84
N HIS A 55 -14.00 -4.82 20.06
CA HIS A 55 -14.50 -4.35 18.76
C HIS A 55 -13.93 -5.15 17.58
N GLY A 56 -13.11 -6.17 17.86
CA GLY A 56 -12.52 -7.04 16.84
C GLY A 56 -11.30 -6.47 16.14
N ILE A 57 -10.74 -5.37 16.63
CA ILE A 57 -9.44 -4.86 16.19
C ILE A 57 -8.36 -5.59 16.97
N TRP A 58 -7.38 -6.13 16.25
CA TRP A 58 -6.18 -6.76 16.78
C TRP A 58 -5.01 -5.83 16.54
N SER A 59 -4.24 -5.49 17.57
CA SER A 59 -3.12 -4.55 17.44
C SER A 59 -1.94 -4.87 18.35
N GLY A 60 -0.76 -4.40 17.96
CA GLY A 60 0.47 -4.63 18.71
C GLY A 60 1.65 -3.88 18.11
N PHE A 61 2.68 -3.66 18.93
CA PHE A 61 3.95 -3.08 18.50
C PHE A 61 5.01 -4.17 18.50
N ILE A 62 5.75 -4.29 17.39
CA ILE A 62 6.84 -5.26 17.26
C ILE A 62 8.15 -4.48 17.03
N PRO A 63 9.12 -4.57 17.95
CA PRO A 63 10.39 -3.87 17.83
C PRO A 63 11.25 -4.46 16.70
N GLY A 64 12.05 -3.61 16.06
CA GLY A 64 13.03 -4.03 15.04
C GLY A 64 12.47 -4.25 13.63
N ILE A 65 11.15 -4.34 13.46
CA ILE A 65 10.53 -4.38 12.13
C ILE A 65 10.49 -2.97 11.54
N GLY A 66 11.09 -2.81 10.36
CA GLY A 66 11.33 -1.52 9.71
C GLY A 66 10.78 -1.45 8.29
N HIS A 67 11.05 -0.32 7.62
CA HIS A 67 10.71 -0.13 6.21
C HIS A 67 11.30 -1.26 5.34
N GLY A 68 10.49 -1.78 4.43
CA GLY A 68 10.87 -2.84 3.50
C GLY A 68 10.70 -4.26 4.05
N SER A 69 10.34 -4.42 5.34
CA SER A 69 10.08 -5.74 5.92
C SER A 69 8.79 -6.34 5.37
N ALA A 70 8.87 -7.58 4.87
CA ALA A 70 7.71 -8.34 4.43
C ALA A 70 6.96 -8.93 5.64
N TYR A 71 5.63 -8.91 5.59
CA TYR A 71 4.78 -9.48 6.62
C TYR A 71 3.42 -9.98 6.09
N LYS A 72 2.78 -10.83 6.90
CA LYS A 72 1.37 -11.24 6.77
C LYS A 72 0.71 -11.30 8.14
N TYR A 73 -0.61 -11.31 8.18
CA TYR A 73 -1.35 -11.72 9.36
C TYR A 73 -1.59 -13.23 9.34
N GLY A 74 -1.12 -13.92 10.38
CA GLY A 74 -1.49 -15.27 10.71
C GLY A 74 -2.76 -15.26 11.55
N ILE A 75 -3.86 -15.80 11.05
CA ILE A 75 -5.17 -15.79 11.71
C ILE A 75 -5.53 -17.22 12.13
N GLU A 76 -5.74 -17.43 13.42
CA GLU A 76 -6.36 -18.65 13.95
C GLU A 76 -7.88 -18.45 13.99
N THR A 77 -8.64 -19.32 13.31
CA THR A 77 -10.10 -19.28 13.33
C THR A 77 -10.66 -19.87 14.64
N GLN A 78 -11.94 -19.63 14.93
CA GLN A 78 -12.63 -20.28 16.07
C GLN A 78 -12.59 -21.82 15.99
N THR A 79 -12.51 -22.37 14.77
CA THR A 79 -12.40 -23.81 14.50
C THR A 79 -10.95 -24.34 14.54
N GLY A 80 -9.97 -23.48 14.81
CA GLY A 80 -8.55 -23.86 14.94
C GLY A 80 -7.76 -23.93 13.62
N HIS A 81 -8.34 -23.49 12.49
CA HIS A 81 -7.58 -23.39 11.25
C HIS A 81 -6.63 -22.19 11.29
N LEU A 82 -5.44 -22.37 10.73
CA LEU A 82 -4.46 -21.30 10.54
C LEU A 82 -4.53 -20.79 9.11
N LEU A 83 -4.74 -19.49 8.97
CA LEU A 83 -4.81 -18.78 7.71
C LEU A 83 -3.68 -17.76 7.64
N GLU A 84 -3.14 -17.53 6.45
CA GLU A 84 -2.22 -16.43 6.18
C GLU A 84 -2.91 -15.41 5.26
N LYS A 85 -2.86 -14.14 5.63
CA LYS A 85 -3.49 -13.06 4.87
C LYS A 85 -2.55 -11.88 4.70
N ALA A 86 -2.55 -11.30 3.49
CA ALA A 86 -2.02 -9.97 3.26
C ALA A 86 -2.80 -8.95 4.10
N ASP A 87 -2.18 -7.82 4.41
CA ASP A 87 -2.82 -6.72 5.11
C ASP A 87 -3.85 -6.02 4.19
N PRO A 88 -5.13 -5.92 4.57
CA PRO A 88 -6.13 -5.17 3.81
C PRO A 88 -5.79 -3.67 3.65
N TYR A 89 -4.99 -3.13 4.57
CA TYR A 89 -4.50 -1.75 4.59
C TYR A 89 -3.01 -1.67 4.21
N ALA A 90 -2.47 -2.65 3.49
CA ALA A 90 -1.10 -2.62 3.00
C ALA A 90 -0.84 -1.38 2.13
N PHE A 91 0.22 -0.63 2.45
CA PHE A 91 0.71 0.46 1.59
C PHE A 91 1.59 -0.03 0.44
N PHE A 92 2.17 -1.22 0.57
CA PHE A 92 3.05 -1.83 -0.42
C PHE A 92 2.98 -3.35 -0.32
N SER A 93 3.25 -4.03 -1.44
CA SER A 93 3.15 -5.49 -1.57
C SER A 93 4.36 -6.06 -2.28
N GLU A 94 4.68 -7.32 -2.02
CA GLU A 94 5.61 -8.05 -2.86
C GLU A 94 5.04 -8.24 -4.28
N LEU A 95 5.94 -8.38 -5.27
CA LEU A 95 5.53 -8.68 -6.64
C LEU A 95 4.95 -10.11 -6.74
N PRO A 96 3.91 -10.31 -7.57
CA PRO A 96 3.41 -11.64 -7.89
C PRO A 96 4.52 -12.59 -8.37
N PRO A 97 4.47 -13.89 -8.02
CA PRO A 97 3.36 -14.60 -7.36
C PRO A 97 3.37 -14.51 -5.83
N LYS A 98 4.29 -13.73 -5.24
CA LYS A 98 4.31 -13.56 -3.79
C LYS A 98 3.15 -12.68 -3.32
N THR A 99 2.79 -12.83 -2.05
CA THR A 99 1.56 -12.24 -1.49
C THR A 99 1.76 -11.56 -0.14
N ALA A 100 3.00 -11.38 0.31
CA ALA A 100 3.24 -10.64 1.55
C ALA A 100 3.04 -9.14 1.33
N SER A 101 2.52 -8.49 2.36
CA SER A 101 2.53 -7.03 2.45
C SER A 101 3.91 -6.57 2.90
N ILE A 102 4.26 -5.32 2.61
CA ILE A 102 5.54 -4.73 2.96
C ILE A 102 5.30 -3.50 3.82
N VAL A 103 6.01 -3.43 4.96
CA VAL A 103 6.01 -2.23 5.80
C VAL A 103 6.63 -1.09 5.00
N TYR A 104 5.88 -0.02 4.77
CA TYR A 104 6.31 1.07 3.91
C TYR A 104 6.20 2.41 4.63
N ASP A 105 7.17 3.28 4.36
CA ASP A 105 7.25 4.61 4.93
C ASP A 105 6.76 5.61 3.89
N LEU A 106 5.54 6.13 4.10
CA LEU A 106 4.90 7.06 3.19
C LEU A 106 5.56 8.45 3.20
N SER A 107 6.37 8.78 4.22
CA SER A 107 7.02 10.09 4.34
C SER A 107 8.23 10.27 3.43
N ARG A 108 8.69 9.20 2.77
CA ARG A 108 9.91 9.19 1.96
C ARG A 108 9.84 10.01 0.67
N TYR A 109 8.64 10.39 0.22
CA TYR A 109 8.48 11.18 -0.99
C TYR A 109 8.17 12.64 -0.66
N GLN A 110 9.04 13.53 -1.15
CA GLN A 110 8.84 14.97 -1.01
C GLN A 110 8.11 15.52 -2.23
N TRP A 111 6.87 15.97 -2.00
CA TRP A 111 6.03 16.59 -3.01
C TRP A 111 6.53 17.97 -3.42
N GLN A 112 6.30 18.34 -4.68
CA GLN A 112 6.71 19.62 -5.28
C GLN A 112 5.55 20.26 -6.09
N ASP A 113 4.31 19.85 -5.84
CA ASP A 113 3.11 20.18 -6.61
C ASP A 113 2.18 21.18 -5.88
N GLU A 114 2.70 21.90 -4.88
CA GLU A 114 1.91 22.83 -4.06
C GLU A 114 1.20 23.90 -4.89
N SER A 115 1.89 24.45 -5.90
CA SER A 115 1.31 25.44 -6.82
C SER A 115 0.14 24.86 -7.63
N TRP A 116 0.27 23.62 -8.10
CA TRP A 116 -0.78 22.90 -8.80
C TRP A 116 -1.97 22.58 -7.88
N LEU A 117 -1.71 22.14 -6.65
CA LEU A 117 -2.75 21.87 -5.66
C LEU A 117 -3.51 23.14 -5.25
N ASN A 118 -2.84 24.29 -5.21
CA ASN A 118 -3.48 25.58 -4.96
C ASN A 118 -4.34 26.00 -6.16
N TYR A 119 -3.81 25.90 -7.39
CA TYR A 119 -4.59 26.13 -8.61
C TYR A 119 -5.84 25.24 -8.62
N ARG A 120 -5.67 23.92 -8.44
CA ARG A 120 -6.77 22.95 -8.46
C ARG A 120 -7.89 23.25 -7.46
N ARG A 121 -7.56 23.71 -6.26
CA ARG A 121 -8.54 24.06 -5.22
C ARG A 121 -9.37 25.29 -5.57
N ASN A 122 -8.83 26.21 -6.35
CA ASN A 122 -9.46 27.48 -6.69
C ASN A 122 -10.03 27.52 -8.12
N THR A 123 -10.00 26.40 -8.85
CA THR A 123 -10.48 26.29 -10.22
C THR A 123 -11.88 25.68 -10.27
N ASP A 124 -12.80 26.32 -10.99
CA ASP A 124 -14.09 25.71 -11.36
C ASP A 124 -13.92 24.78 -12.56
N TRP A 125 -13.71 23.49 -12.29
CA TRP A 125 -13.43 22.47 -13.31
C TRP A 125 -14.56 22.27 -14.31
N MET A 126 -15.82 22.59 -13.98
CA MET A 126 -16.94 22.48 -14.92
C MET A 126 -16.88 23.51 -16.05
N SER A 127 -16.10 24.58 -15.85
CA SER A 127 -15.89 25.66 -16.82
C SER A 127 -14.58 25.51 -17.62
N GLN A 128 -13.76 24.49 -17.32
CA GLN A 128 -12.46 24.29 -17.94
C GLN A 128 -12.52 23.27 -19.08
N PRO A 129 -11.61 23.34 -20.07
CA PRO A 129 -11.45 22.25 -21.04
C PRO A 129 -10.98 20.99 -20.31
N ILE A 130 -11.70 19.88 -20.49
CA ILE A 130 -11.31 18.57 -19.99
C ILE A 130 -11.20 17.61 -21.18
N SER A 131 -9.98 17.20 -21.45
CA SER A 131 -9.64 16.12 -22.38
C SER A 131 -8.74 15.12 -21.66
N ILE A 132 -9.20 13.87 -21.62
CA ILE A 132 -8.64 12.79 -20.81
C ILE A 132 -7.98 11.77 -21.73
N TYR A 133 -6.75 11.37 -21.39
CA TYR A 133 -6.08 10.23 -21.99
C TYR A 133 -6.14 9.04 -21.04
N GLU A 134 -6.97 8.04 -21.36
CA GLU A 134 -7.09 6.80 -20.58
C GLU A 134 -5.93 5.86 -20.90
N VAL A 135 -5.30 5.29 -19.86
CA VAL A 135 -4.06 4.51 -19.99
C VAL A 135 -4.08 3.27 -19.10
N HIS A 136 -3.75 2.13 -19.72
CA HIS A 136 -3.30 0.93 -19.02
C HIS A 136 -1.77 0.90 -18.95
N LEU A 137 -1.20 1.16 -17.77
CA LEU A 137 0.25 1.35 -17.60
C LEU A 137 1.08 0.12 -18.01
N GLY A 138 0.57 -1.09 -17.76
CA GLY A 138 1.28 -2.35 -18.08
C GLY A 138 1.35 -2.69 -19.58
N SER A 139 0.58 -1.99 -20.43
CA SER A 139 0.54 -2.25 -21.88
C SER A 139 0.87 -1.03 -22.73
N TRP A 140 0.87 0.19 -22.17
CA TRP A 140 1.17 1.41 -22.89
C TRP A 140 2.55 1.40 -23.55
N LYS A 141 3.57 0.92 -22.84
CA LYS A 141 4.93 0.72 -23.37
C LYS A 141 5.60 -0.45 -22.66
N ARG A 142 6.33 -1.28 -23.41
CA ARG A 142 7.07 -2.43 -22.85
C ARG A 142 8.59 -2.25 -22.94
N PRO A 143 9.34 -2.66 -21.90
CA PRO A 143 10.79 -2.68 -21.95
C PRO A 143 11.31 -3.61 -23.06
N ARG A 144 12.49 -3.27 -23.61
CA ARG A 144 13.20 -4.11 -24.60
C ARG A 144 14.33 -4.94 -23.99
N ASP A 145 14.60 -4.75 -22.71
CA ASP A 145 15.67 -5.39 -21.94
C ASP A 145 15.25 -6.73 -21.30
N GLY A 146 14.06 -7.24 -21.65
CA GLY A 146 13.51 -8.49 -21.13
C GLY A 146 12.67 -8.34 -19.86
N ARG A 147 12.57 -7.15 -19.26
CA ARG A 147 11.65 -6.90 -18.15
C ARG A 147 10.20 -6.91 -18.63
N ARG A 148 9.28 -7.36 -17.75
CA ARG A 148 7.84 -7.38 -18.03
C ARG A 148 7.25 -5.97 -18.10
N TYR A 149 7.65 -5.08 -17.19
CA TYR A 149 7.13 -3.72 -17.07
C TYR A 149 8.24 -2.69 -16.81
N PHE A 150 7.97 -1.44 -17.19
CA PHE A 150 8.69 -0.28 -16.67
C PHE A 150 8.27 0.01 -15.24
N ASN A 151 9.14 0.61 -14.45
CA ASN A 151 8.71 1.23 -13.19
C ASN A 151 8.00 2.57 -13.46
N TYR A 152 7.27 3.09 -12.46
CA TYR A 152 6.51 4.34 -12.61
C TYR A 152 7.36 5.55 -13.03
N LYS A 153 8.63 5.64 -12.61
CA LYS A 153 9.51 6.76 -12.96
C LYS A 153 9.92 6.72 -14.43
N GLU A 154 10.29 5.53 -14.91
CA GLU A 154 10.62 5.31 -16.32
C GLU A 154 9.40 5.63 -17.21
N LEU A 155 8.23 5.14 -16.81
CA LEU A 155 7.00 5.33 -17.56
C LEU A 155 6.54 6.80 -17.58
N ALA A 156 6.66 7.49 -16.44
CA ALA A 156 6.28 8.90 -16.32
C ALA A 156 7.07 9.80 -17.28
N GLN A 157 8.35 9.51 -17.51
CA GLN A 157 9.19 10.33 -18.39
C GLN A 157 8.62 10.38 -19.82
N ASP A 158 8.25 9.22 -20.36
CA ASP A 158 7.73 9.13 -21.73
C ASP A 158 6.25 9.51 -21.81
N LEU A 159 5.45 9.03 -20.85
CA LEU A 159 4.00 9.23 -20.85
C LEU A 159 3.63 10.71 -20.70
N LEU A 160 4.28 11.42 -19.77
CA LEU A 160 3.99 12.83 -19.53
C LEU A 160 4.40 13.71 -20.72
N SER A 161 5.53 13.39 -21.38
CA SER A 161 5.94 14.07 -22.61
C SER A 161 4.93 13.87 -23.73
N TYR A 162 4.48 12.64 -23.96
CA TYR A 162 3.48 12.32 -24.98
C TYR A 162 2.14 13.02 -24.71
N VAL A 163 1.63 12.94 -23.49
CA VAL A 163 0.35 13.56 -23.09
C VAL A 163 0.39 15.07 -23.29
N ARG A 164 1.53 15.70 -22.97
CA ARG A 164 1.74 17.15 -23.16
C ARG A 164 1.82 17.54 -24.64
N GLU A 165 2.53 16.76 -25.46
CA GLU A 165 2.64 17.02 -26.91
C GLU A 165 1.28 16.90 -27.61
N MET A 166 0.48 15.90 -27.21
CA MET A 166 -0.86 15.67 -27.76
C MET A 166 -1.93 16.65 -27.23
N GLY A 167 -1.58 17.49 -26.24
CA GLY A 167 -2.48 18.52 -25.72
C GLY A 167 -3.59 18.03 -24.80
N TYR A 168 -3.45 16.84 -24.20
CA TYR A 168 -4.39 16.35 -23.19
C TYR A 168 -4.24 17.11 -21.88
N THR A 169 -5.34 17.21 -21.13
CA THR A 169 -5.37 17.93 -19.84
C THR A 169 -5.24 17.02 -18.63
N HIS A 170 -5.65 15.75 -18.77
CA HIS A 170 -5.72 14.76 -17.70
C HIS A 170 -5.32 13.38 -18.21
N ILE A 171 -4.85 12.55 -17.29
CA ILE A 171 -4.60 11.12 -17.51
C ILE A 171 -5.56 10.35 -16.61
N GLU A 172 -6.27 9.40 -17.19
CA GLU A 172 -7.08 8.43 -16.43
C GLU A 172 -6.36 7.09 -16.44
N LEU A 173 -6.11 6.54 -15.25
CA LEU A 173 -5.40 5.28 -15.12
C LEU A 173 -6.42 4.17 -14.92
N MET A 174 -6.30 3.09 -15.71
CA MET A 174 -6.90 1.82 -15.34
C MET A 174 -6.39 1.37 -13.94
N PRO A 175 -7.11 0.50 -13.21
CA PRO A 175 -6.82 0.20 -11.81
C PRO A 175 -5.34 -0.08 -11.53
N ILE A 176 -4.75 0.75 -10.67
CA ILE A 176 -3.34 0.64 -10.22
C ILE A 176 -3.20 0.02 -8.83
N THR A 177 -4.32 -0.36 -8.22
CA THR A 177 -4.32 -1.10 -6.95
C THR A 177 -3.76 -2.51 -7.18
N GLU A 178 -3.12 -3.06 -6.15
CA GLU A 178 -2.56 -4.41 -6.20
C GLU A 178 -3.63 -5.43 -6.62
N HIS A 179 -3.28 -6.30 -7.57
CA HIS A 179 -4.16 -7.33 -8.08
C HIS A 179 -3.34 -8.61 -8.39
N PRO A 180 -3.88 -9.80 -8.08
CA PRO A 180 -3.10 -11.03 -8.12
C PRO A 180 -2.78 -11.56 -9.52
N PHE A 181 -3.37 -10.99 -10.58
CA PHE A 181 -3.22 -11.45 -11.95
C PHE A 181 -3.03 -10.29 -12.91
N ASP A 182 -1.80 -10.11 -13.42
CA ASP A 182 -1.50 -9.23 -14.56
C ASP A 182 -1.64 -9.92 -15.92
#